data_AF-A0A1Z1FD05-F1
#
_entry.id   AF-A0A1Z1FD05-F1
#
_cell.length_a   1.000
_cell.length_b   1.000
_cell.length_c   1.000
_cell.angle_alpha   90.00
_cell.angle_beta   90.00
_cell.angle_gamma   90.00
#
_symmetry.space_group_name_H-M   'P 1'
#
loop_
_entity.id
_entity.type
_entity.pdbx_description
1 polymer ?
#
loop_
_entity_poly.entity_id
_entity_poly.type
_entity_poly.pdbx_seq_one_letter_code
_entity_poly.pdbx_strand_id
1 'polypeptide(L)'
;MARPPKLPKLLERKIYKTGQTRGADDDQIWQNRVGRNSTVLIPLAVWRAHQTVRQLNYENGYIILVPPPEYFEGGGAAVLKAEGIQVGQNALVFYELRAHWNRWSPADHGLTAPNSRTAPLGGQYVARIANTTAAGDQRINHGYTTTGLKGAGIRLYEYAPTDVIYSARVQLEALFWLAEDSIQTCVEVGMDEQDVGMRRKTVLADAASRGLLDFNALREARTVDHDQKLVCPLCLERLSSLGFMSRMEQAAGRERHDLTVTEINLFHIKELAFGLFNHRPYNLGWGHHHCNVVCKDSGIGETLDWMKEVLKRNQELLGE
;
A
#
# COMPACT_ATOMS: atom_id res chain seq x y z
N MET A 1 5.61 -22.89 20.58
CA MET A 1 4.56 -23.54 19.78
C MET A 1 5.19 -24.13 18.53
N ALA A 2 4.75 -25.30 18.08
CA ALA A 2 5.20 -25.88 16.82
C ALA A 2 4.81 -24.95 15.65
N ARG A 3 5.67 -24.86 14.63
CA ARG A 3 5.38 -24.05 13.43
C ARG A 3 4.22 -24.71 12.67
N PRO A 4 3.15 -23.98 12.30
CA PRO A 4 2.05 -24.57 11.55
C PRO A 4 2.52 -25.10 10.18
N PRO A 5 1.86 -26.14 9.63
CA PRO A 5 2.14 -26.68 8.30
C PRO A 5 2.21 -25.60 7.21
N LYS A 6 2.95 -25.75 6.11
CA LYS A 6 3.07 -24.67 5.11
C LYS A 6 1.76 -24.47 4.32
N LEU A 7 1.46 -23.22 3.95
CA LEU A 7 0.38 -22.92 3.01
C LEU A 7 0.77 -23.29 1.57
N PRO A 8 -0.22 -23.40 0.66
CA PRO A 8 0.05 -23.44 -0.76
C PRO A 8 0.79 -22.17 -1.17
N LYS A 9 1.81 -22.32 -2.03
CA LYS A 9 2.78 -21.27 -2.36
C LYS A 9 2.14 -19.97 -2.87
N LEU A 10 1.03 -20.05 -3.62
CA LEU A 10 0.33 -18.88 -4.13
C LEU A 10 -0.32 -18.07 -3.00
N LEU A 11 -1.01 -18.74 -2.09
CA LEU A 11 -1.65 -18.12 -0.93
C LEU A 11 -0.61 -17.58 0.07
N GLU A 12 0.44 -18.34 0.38
CA GLU A 12 1.54 -17.87 1.25
C GLU A 12 2.13 -16.57 0.71
N ARG A 13 2.42 -16.53 -0.60
CA ARG A 13 2.96 -15.36 -1.27
C ARG A 13 1.99 -14.18 -1.26
N LYS A 14 0.68 -14.42 -1.39
CA LYS A 14 -0.35 -13.36 -1.29
C LYS A 14 -0.34 -12.71 0.08
N ILE A 15 -0.46 -13.52 1.14
CA ILE A 15 -0.44 -13.06 2.53
C ILE A 15 0.87 -12.33 2.82
N TYR A 16 2.02 -12.90 2.41
CA TYR A 16 3.32 -12.25 2.57
C TYR A 16 3.37 -10.86 1.90
N LYS A 17 2.93 -10.74 0.64
CA LYS A 17 2.94 -9.49 -0.13
C LYS A 17 2.03 -8.41 0.45
N THR A 18 1.05 -8.73 1.30
CA THR A 18 0.18 -7.71 1.93
C THR A 18 0.96 -6.72 2.79
N GLY A 19 2.02 -7.19 3.46
CA GLY A 19 2.92 -6.35 4.26
C GLY A 19 3.92 -5.53 3.44
N GLN A 20 3.85 -5.59 2.11
CA GLN A 20 4.70 -4.81 1.20
C GLN A 20 3.91 -3.65 0.57
N THR A 21 4.63 -2.61 0.19
CA THR A 21 4.07 -1.46 -0.54
C THR A 21 3.74 -1.80 -2.00
N ARG A 22 3.02 -0.89 -2.67
CA ARG A 22 2.78 -0.94 -4.12
C ARG A 22 4.11 -0.86 -4.89
N GLY A 23 4.08 -1.24 -6.16
CA GLY A 23 5.23 -1.05 -7.03
C GLY A 23 5.59 0.43 -7.19
N ALA A 24 6.86 0.71 -7.48
CA ALA A 24 7.34 2.04 -7.81
C ALA A 24 8.23 1.95 -9.05
N ASP A 25 8.04 2.89 -9.97
CA ASP A 25 8.82 2.99 -11.18
C ASP A 25 10.14 3.73 -10.95
N ASP A 26 11.07 3.57 -11.88
CA ASP A 26 12.43 4.11 -11.79
C ASP A 26 12.50 5.65 -11.82
N ASP A 27 11.43 6.29 -12.26
CA ASP A 27 11.23 7.74 -12.29
C ASP A 27 10.66 8.29 -10.99
N GLN A 28 10.27 7.44 -10.05
CA GLN A 28 9.75 7.83 -8.77
C GLN A 28 10.84 7.85 -7.69
N ILE A 29 10.59 8.59 -6.62
CA ILE A 29 11.47 8.62 -5.44
C ILE A 29 11.20 7.42 -4.50
N TRP A 30 10.13 6.67 -4.71
CA TRP A 30 9.71 5.61 -3.80
C TRP A 30 10.51 4.31 -3.99
N GLN A 31 10.62 3.53 -2.92
CA GLN A 31 11.16 2.18 -2.97
C GLN A 31 10.13 1.19 -3.55
N ASN A 32 10.59 0.28 -4.39
CA ASN A 32 9.76 -0.74 -5.01
C ASN A 32 9.60 -1.98 -4.12
N ARG A 33 8.36 -2.34 -3.76
CA ARG A 33 8.02 -3.61 -3.07
C ARG A 33 8.80 -3.88 -1.77
N VAL A 34 8.97 -2.85 -0.94
CA VAL A 34 9.59 -2.97 0.40
C VAL A 34 8.52 -3.12 1.49
N GLY A 35 8.93 -3.42 2.72
CA GLY A 35 8.01 -3.52 3.86
C GLY A 35 7.29 -2.19 4.13
N ARG A 36 6.02 -2.25 4.54
CA ARG A 36 5.22 -1.06 4.88
C ARG A 36 5.72 -0.31 6.12
N ASN A 37 6.63 -0.89 6.88
CA ASN A 37 7.28 -0.23 8.00
C ASN A 37 8.60 0.46 7.63
N SER A 38 9.00 0.46 6.34
CA SER A 38 10.23 1.10 5.85
C SER A 38 10.22 2.62 6.07
N THR A 39 11.36 3.28 5.85
CA THR A 39 11.49 4.75 5.95
C THR A 39 10.38 5.47 5.19
N VAL A 40 9.70 6.39 5.86
CA VAL A 40 8.55 7.09 5.32
C VAL A 40 8.95 8.43 4.73
N LEU A 41 8.46 8.73 3.53
CA LEU A 41 8.65 10.03 2.90
C LEU A 41 7.40 10.90 3.12
N ILE A 42 7.60 12.09 3.68
CA ILE A 42 6.52 12.99 4.13
C ILE A 42 6.64 14.32 3.39
N PRO A 43 5.67 14.69 2.53
CA PRO A 43 5.64 16.03 1.95
C PRO A 43 5.54 17.11 3.03
N LEU A 44 6.27 18.22 2.91
CA LEU A 44 6.28 19.32 3.89
C LEU A 44 4.87 19.84 4.22
N ALA A 45 4.01 19.99 3.20
CA ALA A 45 2.63 20.41 3.39
C ALA A 45 1.84 19.45 4.31
N VAL A 46 2.06 18.13 4.14
CA VAL A 46 1.41 17.10 4.97
C VAL A 46 1.98 17.11 6.39
N TRP A 47 3.30 17.27 6.55
CA TRP A 47 3.94 17.42 7.86
C TRP A 47 3.34 18.58 8.66
N ARG A 48 3.16 19.75 8.01
CA ARG A 48 2.57 20.94 8.64
C ARG A 48 1.08 20.76 8.94
N ALA A 49 0.32 20.19 8.01
CA ALA A 49 -1.14 20.05 8.13
C ALA A 49 -1.60 18.99 9.14
N HIS A 50 -0.84 17.92 9.35
CA HIS A 50 -1.29 16.78 10.16
C HIS A 50 -0.45 16.59 11.42
N GLN A 51 -1.03 16.91 12.59
CA GLN A 51 -0.39 16.66 13.88
C GLN A 51 -0.14 15.17 14.14
N THR A 52 -1.07 14.28 13.74
CA THR A 52 -0.94 12.83 13.90
C THR A 52 0.29 12.28 13.17
N VAL A 53 0.60 12.82 11.98
CA VAL A 53 1.79 12.45 11.21
C VAL A 53 3.08 12.79 11.95
N ARG A 54 3.10 13.89 12.71
CA ARG A 54 4.27 14.35 13.48
C ARG A 54 4.49 13.58 14.79
N GLN A 55 3.41 13.04 15.36
CA GLN A 55 3.45 12.32 16.65
C GLN A 55 3.69 10.81 16.49
N LEU A 56 3.58 10.27 15.26
CA LEU A 56 3.77 8.85 15.02
C LEU A 56 5.24 8.47 15.15
N ASN A 57 5.51 7.35 15.83
CA ASN A 57 6.84 6.76 15.90
C ASN A 57 7.07 5.80 14.72
N TYR A 58 7.73 6.30 13.66
CA TYR A 58 8.05 5.49 12.49
C TYR A 58 9.23 4.55 12.76
N GLU A 59 8.99 3.23 12.74
CA GLU A 59 9.98 2.19 13.05
C GLU A 59 11.33 2.36 12.32
N ASN A 60 11.31 2.76 11.05
CA ASN A 60 12.52 2.96 10.24
C ASN A 60 12.73 4.45 9.87
N GLY A 61 12.21 5.34 10.70
CA GLY A 61 12.34 6.79 10.54
C GLY A 61 11.53 7.36 9.37
N TYR A 62 11.77 8.64 9.10
CA TYR A 62 11.12 9.39 8.04
C TYR A 62 12.06 10.41 7.41
N ILE A 63 11.69 10.91 6.23
CA ILE A 63 12.35 11.99 5.50
C ILE A 63 11.27 12.99 5.08
N ILE A 64 11.43 14.24 5.48
CA ILE A 64 10.56 15.33 5.04
C ILE A 64 11.03 15.83 3.67
N LEU A 65 10.12 15.87 2.70
CA LEU A 65 10.38 16.37 1.35
C LEU A 65 10.02 17.85 1.30
N VAL A 66 11.04 18.69 1.17
CA VAL A 66 10.95 20.16 1.18
C VAL A 66 11.00 20.67 -0.26
N PRO A 67 9.96 21.35 -0.77
CA PRO A 67 10.03 22.01 -2.08
C PRO A 67 11.15 23.07 -2.12
N PRO A 68 11.85 23.29 -3.24
CA PRO A 68 12.93 24.26 -3.33
C PRO A 68 12.57 25.69 -2.86
N PRO A 69 11.40 26.28 -3.22
CA PRO A 69 11.03 27.61 -2.72
C PRO A 69 11.04 27.71 -1.18
N GLU A 70 10.57 26.66 -0.49
CA GLU A 70 10.50 26.61 0.99
C GLU A 70 11.89 26.57 1.65
N TYR A 71 12.91 26.15 0.92
CA TYR A 71 14.29 26.12 1.42
C TYR A 71 15.07 27.40 1.08
N PHE A 72 14.92 27.91 -0.14
CA PHE A 72 15.76 29.00 -0.66
C PHE A 72 15.17 30.41 -0.49
N GLU A 73 13.86 30.56 -0.35
CA GLU A 73 13.21 31.87 -0.24
C GLU A 73 12.88 32.25 1.22
N GLY A 74 12.72 33.54 1.52
CA GLY A 74 12.11 34.01 2.77
C GLY A 74 12.82 33.62 4.07
N GLY A 75 14.13 33.33 4.03
CA GLY A 75 14.87 32.79 5.19
C GLY A 75 14.65 31.29 5.43
N GLY A 76 14.12 30.58 4.42
CA GLY A 76 13.60 29.20 4.46
C GLY A 76 14.34 28.22 5.37
N ALA A 77 15.65 28.04 5.20
CA ALA A 77 16.43 27.13 6.05
C ALA A 77 16.34 27.43 7.56
N ALA A 78 16.29 28.70 7.96
CA ALA A 78 16.15 29.09 9.36
C ALA A 78 14.73 28.84 9.88
N VAL A 79 13.70 29.11 9.07
CA VAL A 79 12.30 28.85 9.39
C VAL A 79 12.06 27.35 9.56
N LEU A 80 12.53 26.54 8.60
CA LEU A 80 12.47 25.08 8.66
C LEU A 80 13.15 24.55 9.93
N LYS A 81 14.34 25.08 10.27
CA LYS A 81 15.05 24.68 11.48
C LYS A 81 14.26 25.00 12.76
N ALA A 82 13.57 26.13 12.81
CA ALA A 82 12.69 26.49 13.93
C ALA A 82 11.47 25.54 14.05
N GLU A 83 11.03 24.94 12.94
CA GLU A 83 10.00 23.89 12.90
C GLU A 83 10.56 22.48 13.22
N GLY A 84 11.86 22.35 13.53
CA GLY A 84 12.51 21.06 13.75
C GLY A 84 12.86 20.30 12.46
N ILE A 85 12.82 21.00 11.31
CA ILE A 85 13.10 20.45 9.98
C ILE A 85 14.52 20.86 9.57
N GLN A 86 15.40 19.88 9.45
CA GLN A 86 16.82 20.09 9.14
C GLN A 86 17.20 19.31 7.90
N VAL A 87 17.45 20.06 6.81
CA VAL A 87 17.90 19.49 5.54
C VAL A 87 19.25 18.79 5.71
N GLY A 88 19.35 17.56 5.21
CA GLY A 88 20.49 16.66 5.41
C GLY A 88 20.43 15.81 6.67
N GLN A 89 19.51 16.11 7.59
CA GLN A 89 19.29 15.32 8.82
C GLN A 89 17.99 14.52 8.75
N ASN A 90 16.84 15.19 8.77
CA ASN A 90 15.51 14.56 8.69
C ASN A 90 14.71 15.07 7.48
N ALA A 91 15.33 15.87 6.62
CA ALA A 91 14.69 16.45 5.44
C ALA A 91 15.62 16.50 4.22
N LEU A 92 15.03 16.53 3.03
CA LEU A 92 15.71 16.74 1.76
C LEU A 92 14.98 17.82 0.96
N VAL A 93 15.75 18.65 0.23
CA VAL A 93 15.18 19.49 -0.82
C VAL A 93 14.80 18.58 -2.00
N PHE A 94 13.53 18.53 -2.35
CA PHE A 94 13.00 17.63 -3.37
C PHE A 94 12.60 18.39 -4.64
N TYR A 95 13.35 18.16 -5.72
CA TYR A 95 13.13 18.79 -7.01
C TYR A 95 12.24 17.92 -7.90
N GLU A 96 11.03 18.41 -8.16
CA GLU A 96 10.06 17.80 -9.08
C GLU A 96 9.83 18.62 -10.35
N LEU A 97 10.09 19.94 -10.28
CA LEU A 97 9.84 20.87 -11.38
C LEU A 97 11.15 21.36 -12.03
N ARG A 98 11.17 21.38 -13.37
CA ARG A 98 12.26 21.96 -14.17
C ARG A 98 12.57 23.40 -13.78
N ALA A 99 11.54 24.22 -13.57
CA ALA A 99 11.68 25.62 -13.20
C ALA A 99 12.45 25.79 -11.86
N HIS A 100 12.18 24.92 -10.88
CA HIS A 100 12.90 24.96 -9.61
C HIS A 100 14.35 24.51 -9.75
N TRP A 101 14.61 23.49 -10.58
CA TRP A 101 15.97 23.03 -10.87
C TRP A 101 16.82 24.13 -11.51
N ASN A 102 16.25 24.83 -12.49
CA ASN A 102 16.96 25.90 -13.20
C ASN A 102 17.20 27.13 -12.31
N ARG A 103 16.25 27.46 -11.42
CA ARG A 103 16.34 28.64 -10.55
C ARG A 103 17.25 28.43 -9.34
N TRP A 104 17.25 27.23 -8.77
CA TRP A 104 18.01 26.88 -7.56
C TRP A 104 18.78 25.58 -7.78
N SER A 105 19.69 25.57 -8.76
CA SER A 105 20.45 24.38 -9.08
C SER A 105 21.23 23.89 -7.86
N PRO A 106 21.15 22.60 -7.49
CA PRO A 106 21.89 22.06 -6.35
C PRO A 106 23.40 22.33 -6.40
N ALA A 107 23.99 22.34 -7.60
CA ALA A 107 25.42 22.57 -7.81
C ALA A 107 25.85 23.98 -7.38
N ASP A 108 25.04 25.00 -7.69
CA ASP A 108 25.31 26.41 -7.37
C ASP A 108 25.29 26.67 -5.86
N HIS A 109 24.66 25.76 -5.11
CA HIS A 109 24.50 25.83 -3.65
C HIS A 109 25.33 24.78 -2.91
N GLY A 110 26.21 24.03 -3.59
CA GLY A 110 27.06 23.00 -2.98
C GLY A 110 26.29 21.84 -2.33
N LEU A 111 25.05 21.59 -2.74
CA LEU A 111 24.24 20.51 -2.21
C LEU A 111 24.67 19.17 -2.82
N THR A 112 24.73 18.12 -2.00
CA THR A 112 25.09 16.77 -2.43
C THR A 112 23.92 15.80 -2.32
N ALA A 113 23.97 14.73 -3.11
CA ALA A 113 22.97 13.67 -3.04
C ALA A 113 23.17 12.81 -1.78
N PRO A 114 22.09 12.34 -1.14
CA PRO A 114 22.16 11.54 0.08
C PRO A 114 22.69 10.13 -0.17
N ASN A 115 23.28 9.56 0.88
CA ASN A 115 23.81 8.19 0.91
C ASN A 115 23.13 7.29 1.95
N SER A 116 22.19 7.83 2.74
CA SER A 116 21.43 7.13 3.77
C SER A 116 19.93 7.41 3.66
N ARG A 117 19.09 6.48 4.13
CA ARG A 117 17.63 6.69 4.31
C ARG A 117 17.27 7.07 5.74
N THR A 118 18.20 6.92 6.67
CA THR A 118 18.03 7.27 8.08
C THR A 118 18.90 8.47 8.42
N ALA A 119 18.41 9.33 9.30
CA ALA A 119 19.17 10.48 9.78
C ALA A 119 20.50 10.05 10.43
N PRO A 120 21.64 10.71 10.14
CA PRO A 120 21.86 11.73 9.11
C PRO A 120 21.79 11.16 7.68
N LEU A 121 21.19 11.89 6.74
CA LEU A 121 20.96 11.41 5.37
C LEU A 121 22.23 11.43 4.49
N GLY A 122 23.24 12.19 4.90
CA GLY A 122 24.53 12.29 4.21
C GLY A 122 24.51 13.12 2.92
N GLY A 123 23.43 13.86 2.67
CA GLY A 123 23.26 14.78 1.55
C GLY A 123 21.93 15.55 1.68
N GLN A 124 21.77 16.61 0.91
CA GLN A 124 20.72 17.62 1.13
C GLN A 124 19.59 17.60 0.09
N TYR A 125 19.77 16.95 -1.06
CA TYR A 125 18.79 17.05 -2.14
C TYR A 125 18.55 15.73 -2.89
N VAL A 126 17.38 15.67 -3.51
CA VAL A 126 16.96 14.58 -4.41
C VAL A 126 16.12 15.19 -5.54
N ALA A 127 16.18 14.59 -6.73
CA ALA A 127 15.44 15.10 -7.88
C ALA A 127 14.79 13.97 -8.69
N ARG A 128 13.55 14.19 -9.11
CA ARG A 128 12.77 13.36 -10.04
C ARG A 128 12.01 14.28 -10.99
N ILE A 129 12.66 14.67 -12.09
CA ILE A 129 12.11 15.61 -13.07
C ILE A 129 11.97 14.89 -14.40
N ALA A 130 10.74 14.81 -14.90
CA ALA A 130 10.44 14.19 -16.18
C ALA A 130 11.06 14.95 -17.37
N ASN A 131 11.16 14.28 -18.52
CA ASN A 131 11.43 14.96 -19.79
C ASN A 131 10.25 15.87 -20.13
N THR A 132 10.56 17.02 -20.71
CA THR A 132 9.55 17.80 -21.43
C THR A 132 9.65 17.49 -22.93
N THR A 133 8.70 17.98 -23.73
CA THR A 133 8.71 17.86 -25.20
C THR A 133 9.69 18.83 -25.87
N ALA A 134 10.41 19.66 -25.11
CA ALA A 134 11.38 20.61 -25.66
C ALA A 134 12.67 19.89 -26.08
N ALA A 135 13.21 20.26 -27.24
CA ALA A 135 14.46 19.70 -27.74
C ALA A 135 15.63 20.00 -26.78
N GLY A 136 16.32 18.95 -26.33
CA GLY A 136 17.50 19.07 -25.44
C GLY A 136 17.22 18.87 -23.95
N ASP A 137 15.95 18.80 -23.53
CA ASP A 137 15.61 18.51 -22.13
C ASP A 137 15.86 17.04 -21.81
N GLN A 138 16.79 16.80 -20.87
CA GLN A 138 17.07 15.47 -20.35
C GLN A 138 16.44 15.26 -18.98
N ARG A 139 16.11 14.00 -18.70
CA ARG A 139 15.48 13.55 -17.46
C ARG A 139 16.49 13.74 -16.34
N ILE A 140 16.05 14.31 -15.22
CA ILE A 140 16.90 14.51 -14.06
C ILE A 140 16.46 13.59 -12.93
N ASN A 141 17.27 12.56 -12.71
CA ASN A 141 17.12 11.60 -11.62
C ASN A 141 18.38 11.60 -10.77
N HIS A 142 18.37 12.36 -9.67
CA HIS A 142 19.52 12.48 -8.76
C HIS A 142 19.12 12.01 -7.35
N GLY A 143 20.04 11.35 -6.64
CA GLY A 143 19.81 10.76 -5.32
C GLY A 143 18.97 9.48 -5.35
N TYR A 144 19.39 8.47 -4.57
CA TYR A 144 18.72 7.17 -4.49
C TYR A 144 18.49 6.47 -5.85
N THR A 145 19.52 6.45 -6.72
CA THR A 145 19.44 5.87 -8.07
C THR A 145 20.32 4.64 -8.27
N THR A 146 21.23 4.32 -7.33
CA THR A 146 22.12 3.16 -7.42
C THR A 146 21.44 1.88 -6.95
N THR A 147 21.86 0.72 -7.46
CA THR A 147 21.21 -0.59 -7.23
C THR A 147 20.96 -0.94 -5.75
N GLY A 148 21.84 -0.51 -4.82
CA GLY A 148 21.66 -0.73 -3.37
C GLY A 148 20.92 0.39 -2.63
N LEU A 149 20.80 1.57 -3.23
CA LEU A 149 20.20 2.76 -2.61
C LEU A 149 18.99 3.27 -3.42
N LYS A 150 18.41 2.45 -4.30
CA LYS A 150 17.30 2.85 -5.15
C LYS A 150 16.04 3.17 -4.34
N GLY A 151 15.46 4.35 -4.57
CA GLY A 151 14.31 4.87 -3.83
C GLY A 151 14.65 5.30 -2.38
N ALA A 152 14.10 6.42 -1.94
CA ALA A 152 14.40 7.01 -0.64
C ALA A 152 13.54 6.44 0.51
N GLY A 153 12.34 5.96 0.21
CA GLY A 153 11.40 5.44 1.21
C GLY A 153 10.06 5.07 0.60
N ILE A 154 9.04 4.90 1.45
CA ILE A 154 7.66 4.57 1.06
C ILE A 154 6.76 5.79 1.12
N ARG A 155 5.59 5.72 0.47
CA ARG A 155 4.56 6.75 0.58
C ARG A 155 3.95 6.72 1.98
N LEU A 156 3.78 7.88 2.61
CA LEU A 156 3.28 8.02 3.98
C LEU A 156 1.96 7.27 4.23
N TYR A 157 0.99 7.35 3.32
CA TYR A 157 -0.30 6.69 3.47
C TYR A 157 -0.22 5.16 3.40
N GLU A 158 0.90 4.58 2.97
CA GLU A 158 1.12 3.13 2.92
C GLU A 158 1.68 2.56 4.23
N TYR A 159 2.11 3.43 5.16
CA TYR A 159 2.80 3.03 6.38
C TYR A 159 1.93 2.17 7.30
N ALA A 160 2.55 1.12 7.84
CA ALA A 160 2.02 0.32 8.94
C ALA A 160 3.20 -0.23 9.77
N PRO A 161 3.11 -0.24 11.11
CA PRO A 161 4.13 -0.84 11.96
C PRO A 161 4.12 -2.37 11.88
N THR A 162 5.21 -3.00 12.31
CA THR A 162 5.45 -4.45 12.18
C THR A 162 4.38 -5.29 12.85
N ASP A 163 3.94 -4.88 14.04
CA ASP A 163 2.90 -5.56 14.82
C ASP A 163 1.52 -5.49 14.14
N VAL A 164 1.19 -4.35 13.52
CA VAL A 164 -0.04 -4.16 12.73
C VAL A 164 0.03 -4.98 11.44
N ILE A 165 1.17 -5.00 10.74
CA ILE A 165 1.38 -5.84 9.54
C ILE A 165 1.21 -7.32 9.91
N TYR A 166 1.78 -7.74 11.04
CA TYR A 166 1.64 -9.11 11.52
C TYR A 166 0.18 -9.45 11.81
N SER A 167 -0.51 -8.60 12.57
CA SER A 167 -1.93 -8.79 12.91
C SER A 167 -2.83 -8.82 11.68
N ALA A 168 -2.56 -7.96 10.70
CA ALA A 168 -3.25 -7.95 9.41
C ALA A 168 -3.08 -9.27 8.67
N ARG A 169 -1.85 -9.82 8.62
CA ARG A 169 -1.58 -11.11 7.98
C ARG A 169 -2.31 -12.26 8.68
N VAL A 170 -2.31 -12.28 10.01
CA VAL A 170 -3.05 -13.28 10.80
C VAL A 170 -4.55 -13.22 10.50
N GLN A 171 -5.15 -12.03 10.52
CA GLN A 171 -6.57 -11.86 10.22
C GLN A 171 -6.89 -12.26 8.77
N LEU A 172 -6.07 -11.86 7.79
CA LEU A 172 -6.29 -12.21 6.39
C LEU A 172 -6.18 -13.71 6.15
N GLU A 173 -5.27 -14.40 6.83
CA GLU A 173 -5.22 -15.86 6.75
C GLU A 173 -6.45 -16.49 7.42
N ALA A 174 -6.86 -15.99 8.59
CA ALA A 174 -8.07 -16.45 9.26
C ALA A 174 -9.31 -16.29 8.36
N LEU A 175 -9.44 -15.15 7.67
CA LEU A 175 -10.48 -14.89 6.68
C LEU A 175 -10.45 -15.90 5.52
N PHE A 176 -9.28 -16.29 5.02
CA PHE A 176 -9.17 -17.34 4.01
C PHE A 176 -9.78 -18.67 4.50
N TRP A 177 -9.54 -19.05 5.76
CA TRP A 177 -10.10 -20.26 6.37
C TRP A 177 -11.61 -20.20 6.66
N LEU A 178 -12.25 -19.04 6.46
CA LEU A 178 -13.69 -18.85 6.49
C LEU A 178 -14.34 -18.99 5.10
N ALA A 179 -13.55 -19.14 4.03
CA ALA A 179 -14.07 -19.55 2.73
C ALA A 179 -14.66 -20.97 2.83
N GLU A 180 -15.78 -21.19 2.15
CA GLU A 180 -16.62 -22.38 2.30
C GLU A 180 -15.88 -23.68 1.92
N ASP A 181 -15.06 -23.60 0.88
CA ASP A 181 -14.31 -24.69 0.24
C ASP A 181 -12.82 -24.72 0.66
N SER A 182 -12.41 -23.93 1.66
CA SER A 182 -10.99 -23.77 2.04
C SER A 182 -10.25 -25.07 2.36
N ILE A 183 -10.91 -26.03 3.01
CA ILE A 183 -10.32 -27.35 3.28
C ILE A 183 -10.12 -28.11 1.99
N GLN A 184 -11.19 -28.27 1.20
CA GLN A 184 -11.19 -29.03 -0.05
C GLN A 184 -10.14 -28.47 -1.02
N THR A 185 -10.16 -27.15 -1.26
CA THR A 185 -9.18 -26.50 -2.15
C THR A 185 -7.75 -26.76 -1.71
N CYS A 186 -7.45 -26.65 -0.41
CA CYS A 186 -6.10 -26.88 0.10
C CYS A 186 -5.62 -28.33 -0.11
N VAL A 187 -6.51 -29.31 0.09
CA VAL A 187 -6.21 -30.72 -0.17
C VAL A 187 -5.99 -30.97 -1.67
N GLU A 188 -6.84 -30.44 -2.54
CA GLU A 188 -6.74 -30.58 -4.00
C GLU A 188 -5.44 -29.99 -4.56
N VAL A 189 -4.91 -28.92 -3.98
CA VAL A 189 -3.61 -28.34 -4.36
C VAL A 189 -2.42 -29.00 -3.65
N GLY A 190 -2.63 -30.12 -2.96
CA GLY A 190 -1.59 -31.03 -2.48
C GLY A 190 -1.18 -30.86 -1.02
N MET A 191 -1.99 -30.22 -0.17
CA MET A 191 -1.78 -30.28 1.29
C MET A 191 -2.36 -31.58 1.86
N ASP A 192 -1.70 -32.14 2.88
CA ASP A 192 -2.25 -33.25 3.66
C ASP A 192 -3.48 -32.80 4.47
N GLU A 193 -4.51 -33.64 4.55
CA GLU A 193 -5.78 -33.30 5.21
C GLU A 193 -5.61 -33.02 6.71
N GLN A 194 -4.73 -33.75 7.40
CA GLN A 194 -4.45 -33.51 8.81
C GLN A 194 -3.72 -32.18 8.99
N ASP A 195 -2.78 -31.86 8.10
CA ASP A 195 -2.07 -30.58 8.09
C ASP A 195 -3.01 -29.40 7.85
N VAL A 196 -3.96 -29.54 6.92
CA VAL A 196 -5.01 -28.53 6.65
C VAL A 196 -5.85 -28.29 7.91
N GLY A 197 -6.35 -29.36 8.52
CA GLY A 197 -7.14 -29.27 9.75
C GLY A 197 -6.36 -28.62 10.90
N MET A 198 -5.11 -29.03 11.09
CA MET A 198 -4.22 -28.48 12.12
C MET A 198 -3.95 -26.99 11.89
N ARG A 199 -3.61 -26.60 10.66
CA ARG A 199 -3.31 -25.20 10.33
C ARG A 199 -4.53 -24.31 10.51
N ARG A 200 -5.69 -24.70 9.96
CA ARG A 200 -6.96 -23.97 10.13
C ARG A 200 -7.27 -23.74 11.59
N LYS A 201 -7.24 -24.80 12.41
CA LYS A 201 -7.50 -24.70 13.85
C LYS A 201 -6.51 -23.76 14.55
N THR A 202 -5.23 -23.88 14.23
CA THR A 202 -4.16 -23.07 14.84
C THR A 202 -4.33 -21.59 14.50
N VAL A 203 -4.58 -21.25 13.23
CA VAL A 203 -4.71 -19.87 12.75
C VAL A 203 -5.97 -19.22 13.30
N LEU A 204 -7.10 -19.92 13.29
CA LEU A 204 -8.34 -19.39 13.86
C LEU A 204 -8.22 -19.18 15.38
N ALA A 205 -7.57 -20.09 16.10
CA ALA A 205 -7.32 -19.92 17.54
C ALA A 205 -6.39 -18.74 17.83
N ASP A 206 -5.29 -18.58 17.08
CA ASP A 206 -4.38 -17.44 17.22
C ASP A 206 -5.11 -16.11 16.91
N ALA A 207 -5.85 -16.05 15.81
CA ALA A 207 -6.64 -14.88 15.44
C ALA A 207 -7.70 -14.54 16.51
N ALA A 208 -8.43 -15.53 17.03
CA ALA A 208 -9.38 -15.33 18.11
C ALA A 208 -8.71 -14.81 19.40
N SER A 209 -7.58 -15.40 19.79
CA SER A 209 -6.83 -14.97 21.00
C SER A 209 -6.32 -13.53 20.92
N ARG A 210 -6.16 -13.00 19.71
CA ARG A 210 -5.72 -11.62 19.42
C ARG A 210 -6.89 -10.66 19.19
N GLY A 211 -8.13 -11.12 19.31
CA GLY A 211 -9.30 -10.31 19.00
C GLY A 211 -9.40 -9.93 17.52
N LEU A 212 -8.91 -10.78 16.61
CA LEU A 212 -8.92 -10.58 15.15
C LEU A 212 -10.08 -11.31 14.45
N LEU A 213 -10.94 -11.99 15.21
CA LEU A 213 -12.15 -12.70 14.75
C LEU A 213 -13.42 -12.19 15.44
N ASP A 214 -13.51 -10.88 15.69
CA ASP A 214 -14.78 -10.27 16.10
C ASP A 214 -15.74 -10.25 14.90
N PHE A 215 -16.70 -11.18 14.88
CA PHE A 215 -17.65 -11.30 13.77
C PHE A 215 -18.60 -10.12 13.61
N ASN A 216 -18.79 -9.27 14.63
CA ASN A 216 -19.53 -8.02 14.44
C ASN A 216 -18.67 -7.04 13.64
N ALA A 217 -17.42 -6.82 14.07
CA ALA A 217 -16.49 -5.95 13.35
C ALA A 217 -16.17 -6.46 11.94
N LEU A 218 -16.06 -7.78 11.73
CA LEU A 218 -15.85 -8.36 10.40
C LEU A 218 -17.05 -8.14 9.46
N ARG A 219 -18.29 -8.21 9.98
CA ARG A 219 -19.52 -7.92 9.22
C ARG A 219 -19.63 -6.42 8.91
N GLU A 220 -19.33 -5.55 9.86
CA GLU A 220 -19.26 -4.10 9.63
C GLU A 220 -18.21 -3.76 8.56
N ALA A 221 -17.07 -4.46 8.57
CA ALA A 221 -16.04 -4.37 7.55
C ALA A 221 -16.41 -5.06 6.22
N ARG A 222 -17.60 -5.68 6.11
CA ARG A 222 -18.09 -6.39 4.92
C ARG A 222 -17.17 -7.52 4.46
N THR A 223 -16.46 -8.16 5.39
CA THR A 223 -15.52 -9.26 5.08
C THR A 223 -16.12 -10.64 5.29
N VAL A 224 -17.21 -10.74 6.07
CA VAL A 224 -17.97 -11.97 6.26
C VAL A 224 -19.47 -11.71 6.19
N ASP A 225 -20.24 -12.74 5.86
CA ASP A 225 -21.72 -12.71 5.88
C ASP A 225 -22.30 -13.07 7.27
N HIS A 226 -23.63 -13.26 7.32
CA HIS A 226 -24.34 -13.64 8.54
C HIS A 226 -24.03 -15.07 9.01
N ASP A 227 -23.59 -15.95 8.11
CA ASP A 227 -23.14 -17.32 8.39
C ASP A 227 -21.64 -17.39 8.69
N GLN A 228 -20.99 -16.22 8.87
CA GLN A 228 -19.56 -16.09 9.16
C GLN A 228 -18.67 -16.63 8.03
N LYS A 229 -19.17 -16.64 6.78
CA LYS A 229 -18.41 -17.03 5.59
C LYS A 229 -17.75 -15.83 4.95
N LEU A 230 -16.56 -16.05 4.38
CA LEU A 230 -15.81 -15.03 3.66
C LEU A 230 -16.62 -14.51 2.46
N VAL A 231 -16.75 -13.18 2.35
CA VAL A 231 -17.40 -12.52 1.22
C VAL A 231 -16.53 -11.43 0.60
N CYS A 232 -16.80 -11.10 -0.66
CA CYS A 232 -16.24 -9.94 -1.31
C CYS A 232 -16.81 -8.65 -0.70
N PRO A 233 -15.99 -7.68 -0.25
CA PRO A 233 -16.49 -6.46 0.40
C PRO A 233 -17.41 -5.60 -0.44
N LEU A 234 -17.24 -5.60 -1.76
CA LEU A 234 -18.09 -4.82 -2.65
C LEU A 234 -19.39 -5.55 -2.98
N CYS A 235 -19.31 -6.68 -3.71
CA CYS A 235 -20.49 -7.39 -4.22
C CYS A 235 -21.17 -8.31 -3.21
N LEU A 236 -20.55 -8.57 -2.05
CA LEU A 236 -21.07 -9.44 -0.97
C LEU A 236 -21.25 -10.91 -1.34
N GLU A 237 -20.82 -11.34 -2.52
CA GLU A 237 -20.77 -12.75 -2.90
C GLU A 237 -19.75 -13.50 -2.04
N ARG A 238 -20.08 -14.74 -1.67
CA ARG A 238 -19.15 -15.65 -1.00
C ARG A 238 -17.95 -15.93 -1.89
N LEU A 239 -16.77 -15.85 -1.31
CA LEU A 239 -15.53 -16.12 -2.02
C LEU A 239 -15.16 -17.59 -1.89
N SER A 240 -14.89 -18.22 -3.03
CA SER A 240 -14.26 -19.53 -3.09
C SER A 240 -12.75 -19.40 -2.83
N SER A 241 -12.19 -20.30 -2.03
CA SER A 241 -10.75 -20.41 -1.81
C SER A 241 -9.97 -20.75 -3.09
N LEU A 242 -10.62 -21.38 -4.08
CA LEU A 242 -10.00 -21.67 -5.37
C LEU A 242 -9.52 -20.39 -6.07
N GLY A 243 -10.23 -19.27 -5.90
CA GLY A 243 -9.87 -17.96 -6.45
C GLY A 243 -8.52 -17.39 -5.97
N PHE A 244 -7.94 -17.96 -4.91
CA PHE A 244 -6.58 -17.64 -4.43
C PHE A 244 -5.50 -18.44 -5.15
N MET A 245 -5.88 -19.57 -5.75
CA MET A 245 -5.02 -20.55 -6.40
C MET A 245 -5.15 -20.52 -7.93
N SER A 246 -6.29 -20.08 -8.45
CA SER A 246 -6.57 -19.89 -9.87
C SER A 246 -5.96 -18.58 -10.41
N ARG A 247 -5.50 -18.60 -11.66
CA ARG A 247 -5.17 -17.40 -12.43
C ARG A 247 -6.36 -17.07 -13.31
N MET A 248 -6.68 -15.80 -13.50
CA MET A 248 -7.80 -15.41 -14.35
C MET A 248 -7.57 -15.85 -15.79
N GLU A 249 -8.58 -16.48 -16.41
CA GLU A 249 -8.58 -16.71 -17.85
C GLU A 249 -8.61 -15.38 -18.60
N GLN A 250 -7.85 -15.31 -19.69
CA GLN A 250 -7.77 -14.08 -20.49
C GLN A 250 -9.03 -13.92 -21.34
N ALA A 251 -9.59 -12.70 -21.35
CA ALA A 251 -10.60 -12.35 -22.34
C ALA A 251 -10.01 -12.49 -23.76
N ALA A 252 -10.74 -13.17 -24.65
CA ALA A 252 -10.33 -13.38 -26.03
C ALA A 252 -10.02 -12.04 -26.74
N GLY A 253 -8.87 -11.96 -27.42
CA GLY A 253 -8.46 -10.77 -28.19
C GLY A 253 -7.50 -9.79 -27.50
N ARG A 254 -7.03 -10.05 -26.27
CA ARG A 254 -5.94 -9.27 -25.65
C ARG A 254 -4.56 -9.87 -26.00
N GLU A 255 -3.71 -9.11 -26.69
CA GLU A 255 -2.33 -9.52 -27.05
C GLU A 255 -1.34 -9.57 -25.86
N ARG A 256 -1.63 -8.87 -24.76
CA ARG A 256 -0.74 -8.82 -23.59
C ARG A 256 -1.10 -9.89 -22.57
N HIS A 257 -0.23 -10.89 -22.43
CA HIS A 257 -0.32 -11.92 -21.38
C HIS A 257 -0.09 -11.32 -19.99
N ASP A 258 -1.15 -11.18 -19.18
CA ASP A 258 -1.02 -10.91 -17.74
C ASP A 258 -1.30 -12.19 -16.94
N LEU A 259 -0.27 -13.04 -16.85
CA LEU A 259 -0.32 -14.33 -16.12
C LEU A 259 -0.19 -14.16 -14.60
N THR A 260 -0.28 -12.94 -14.06
CA THR A 260 0.06 -12.65 -12.66
C THR A 260 -1.13 -12.34 -11.77
N VAL A 261 -2.32 -12.15 -12.35
CA VAL A 261 -3.54 -11.78 -11.62
C VAL A 261 -4.38 -13.02 -11.32
N THR A 262 -4.65 -13.23 -10.04
CA THR A 262 -5.63 -14.21 -9.57
C THR A 262 -6.99 -13.54 -9.40
N GLU A 263 -8.05 -14.34 -9.31
CA GLU A 263 -9.42 -13.85 -9.16
C GLU A 263 -9.63 -13.08 -7.85
N ILE A 264 -8.94 -13.44 -6.77
CA ILE A 264 -9.08 -12.78 -5.47
C ILE A 264 -7.83 -11.96 -5.10
N ASN A 265 -8.02 -10.71 -4.67
CA ASN A 265 -6.98 -9.78 -4.29
C ASN A 265 -7.22 -9.13 -2.92
N LEU A 266 -6.14 -8.56 -2.35
CA LEU A 266 -6.22 -7.76 -1.12
C LEU A 266 -7.10 -6.54 -1.37
N PHE A 267 -8.11 -6.36 -0.52
CA PHE A 267 -9.09 -5.29 -0.58
C PHE A 267 -8.91 -4.35 0.61
N HIS A 268 -8.91 -3.04 0.38
CA HIS A 268 -8.98 -2.05 1.46
C HIS A 268 -10.44 -1.60 1.59
N ILE A 269 -11.04 -1.76 2.77
CA ILE A 269 -12.45 -1.42 3.03
C ILE A 269 -12.62 0.11 2.98
N LYS A 270 -11.73 0.81 3.70
CA LYS A 270 -11.47 2.24 3.58
C LYS A 270 -10.12 2.45 2.92
N GLU A 271 -10.05 3.43 2.04
CA GLU A 271 -8.87 3.82 1.26
C GLU A 271 -7.69 4.23 2.16
N LEU A 272 -6.49 4.17 1.58
CA LEU A 272 -5.29 4.64 2.29
C LEU A 272 -5.25 6.17 2.23
N ALA A 273 -5.16 6.81 3.40
CA ALA A 273 -5.14 8.27 3.51
C ALA A 273 -4.10 8.74 4.52
N PHE A 274 -3.61 9.96 4.33
CA PHE A 274 -2.64 10.59 5.23
C PHE A 274 -3.21 10.74 6.64
N GLY A 275 -2.43 10.36 7.64
CA GLY A 275 -2.82 10.46 9.05
C GLY A 275 -3.83 9.42 9.54
N LEU A 276 -4.41 8.58 8.66
CA LEU A 276 -5.33 7.50 9.04
C LEU A 276 -4.66 6.13 9.14
N PHE A 277 -3.59 5.88 8.36
CA PHE A 277 -2.79 4.64 8.38
C PHE A 277 -3.65 3.36 8.29
N ASN A 278 -4.50 3.34 7.27
CA ASN A 278 -5.59 2.38 7.10
C ASN A 278 -5.15 0.94 6.73
N HIS A 279 -3.86 0.64 6.61
CA HIS A 279 -3.38 -0.72 6.42
C HIS A 279 -3.32 -1.47 7.75
N ARG A 280 -4.47 -1.96 8.23
CA ARG A 280 -4.65 -2.56 9.57
C ARG A 280 -5.77 -3.60 9.59
N PRO A 281 -5.84 -4.45 10.63
CA PRO A 281 -6.99 -5.34 10.85
C PRO A 281 -8.32 -4.59 10.78
N TYR A 282 -9.37 -5.28 10.36
CA TYR A 282 -10.73 -4.77 10.17
C TYR A 282 -10.88 -3.67 9.10
N ASN A 283 -9.80 -3.33 8.41
CA ASN A 283 -9.84 -2.49 7.20
C ASN A 283 -9.29 -3.21 5.96
N LEU A 284 -8.85 -4.46 6.12
CA LEU A 284 -8.35 -5.30 5.05
C LEU A 284 -9.26 -6.52 4.89
N GLY A 285 -9.47 -6.93 3.65
CA GLY A 285 -10.21 -8.14 3.32
C GLY A 285 -9.70 -8.77 2.04
N TRP A 286 -10.36 -9.84 1.63
CA TRP A 286 -10.19 -10.45 0.32
C TRP A 286 -11.39 -10.11 -0.53
N GLY A 287 -11.18 -9.80 -1.81
CA GLY A 287 -12.29 -9.50 -2.72
C GLY A 287 -11.94 -9.80 -4.16
N HIS A 288 -12.96 -9.89 -5.01
CA HIS A 288 -12.77 -10.12 -6.43
C HIS A 288 -11.91 -9.03 -7.07
N HIS A 289 -11.05 -9.43 -8.02
CA HIS A 289 -10.18 -8.53 -8.75
C HIS A 289 -10.98 -7.42 -9.44
N HIS A 290 -12.05 -7.77 -10.16
CA HIS A 290 -12.89 -6.80 -10.86
C HIS A 290 -13.54 -5.81 -9.88
N CYS A 291 -14.03 -6.27 -8.72
CA CYS A 291 -14.60 -5.41 -7.68
C CYS A 291 -13.56 -4.41 -7.15
N ASN A 292 -12.34 -4.87 -6.93
CA ASN A 292 -11.23 -4.04 -6.45
C ASN A 292 -10.84 -2.98 -7.49
N VAL A 293 -10.79 -3.37 -8.77
CA VAL A 293 -10.52 -2.47 -9.90
C VAL A 293 -11.61 -1.40 -10.06
N VAL A 294 -12.87 -1.69 -9.70
CA VAL A 294 -13.95 -0.70 -9.72
C VAL A 294 -13.84 0.26 -8.53
N CYS A 295 -13.58 -0.25 -7.32
CA CYS A 295 -13.45 0.61 -6.12
C CYS A 295 -12.23 1.53 -6.15
N LYS A 296 -11.10 1.06 -6.69
CA LYS A 296 -9.81 1.78 -6.72
C LYS A 296 -9.48 2.48 -5.40
N ASP A 297 -9.30 3.81 -5.45
CA ASP A 297 -8.95 4.65 -4.31
C ASP A 297 -10.17 5.46 -3.79
N SER A 298 -11.40 5.24 -4.32
CA SER A 298 -12.64 5.90 -3.86
C SER A 298 -13.26 5.23 -2.61
N GLY A 299 -12.87 3.98 -2.33
CA GLY A 299 -13.46 3.21 -1.23
C GLY A 299 -14.88 2.71 -1.54
N ILE A 300 -15.41 1.82 -0.69
CA ILE A 300 -16.65 1.09 -0.97
C ILE A 300 -17.87 2.01 -0.96
N GLY A 301 -17.97 2.93 -0.01
CA GLY A 301 -19.14 3.81 0.14
C GLY A 301 -19.37 4.69 -1.08
N GLU A 302 -18.35 5.47 -1.46
CA GLU A 302 -18.40 6.35 -2.64
C GLU A 302 -18.66 5.56 -3.93
N THR A 303 -18.07 4.36 -4.05
CA THR A 303 -18.31 3.48 -5.20
C THR A 303 -19.78 3.06 -5.31
N LEU A 304 -20.42 2.69 -4.20
CA LEU A 304 -21.82 2.29 -4.19
C LEU A 304 -22.74 3.46 -4.53
N ASP A 305 -22.44 4.66 -4.05
CA ASP A 305 -23.24 5.85 -4.37
C ASP A 305 -23.07 6.26 -5.84
N TRP A 306 -21.86 6.16 -6.39
CA TRP A 306 -21.63 6.34 -7.83
C TRP A 306 -22.39 5.31 -8.67
N MET A 307 -22.39 4.03 -8.27
CA MET A 307 -23.12 2.98 -8.97
C MET A 307 -24.64 3.26 -9.01
N LYS A 308 -25.23 3.71 -7.88
CA LYS A 308 -26.64 4.11 -7.83
C LYS A 308 -26.93 5.23 -8.83
N GLU A 309 -26.07 6.24 -8.90
CA GLU A 309 -26.25 7.38 -9.81
C GLU A 309 -26.07 6.97 -11.28
N VAL A 310 -25.20 6.00 -11.58
CA VAL A 310 -25.09 5.42 -12.92
C VAL A 310 -26.37 4.68 -13.30
N LEU A 311 -26.92 3.85 -12.42
CA LEU A 311 -28.17 3.11 -12.66
C LEU A 311 -29.34 4.08 -12.89
N LYS A 312 -29.48 5.09 -12.03
CA LYS A 312 -30.50 6.12 -12.14
C LYS A 312 -30.48 6.83 -13.50
N ARG A 313 -29.30 7.31 -13.95
CA ARG A 313 -29.16 7.97 -15.25
C ARG A 313 -29.50 7.07 -16.44
N ASN A 314 -29.25 5.76 -16.32
CA ASN A 314 -29.63 4.80 -17.35
C ASN A 314 -31.15 4.56 -17.36
N GLN A 315 -31.78 4.44 -16.19
CA GLN A 315 -33.25 4.32 -16.08
C GLN A 315 -33.96 5.55 -16.65
N GLU A 316 -33.48 6.75 -16.31
CA GLU A 316 -33.99 8.02 -16.87
C GLU A 316 -33.88 8.08 -18.40
N LEU A 317 -32.78 7.56 -18.97
CA LEU A 317 -32.60 7.50 -20.42
C LEU A 317 -33.51 6.44 -21.09
N LEU A 318 -33.70 5.30 -20.43
CA LEU A 318 -34.51 4.18 -20.93
C LEU A 318 -36.01 4.37 -20.68
N GLY A 319 -36.41 5.34 -19.85
CA GLY A 319 -37.79 5.59 -19.49
C GLY A 319 -38.38 4.56 -18.52
N GLU A 320 -37.53 3.93 -17.71
CA GLU A 320 -37.90 2.98 -16.64
C GLU A 320 -38.06 3.66 -15.28
#